data_AF-C5NYG0-F1
#
_entry.id   AF-C5NYG0-F1
#
_cell.length_a   1.000
_cell.length_b   1.000
_cell.length_c   1.000
_cell.angle_alpha   90.00
_cell.angle_beta   90.00
_cell.angle_gamma   90.00
#
_symmetry.space_group_name_H-M   'P 1'
#
loop_
_entity.id
_entity.type
_entity.pdbx_description
1 polymer ?
#
loop_
_entity_poly.entity_id
_entity_poly.type
_entity_poly.pdbx_seq_one_letter_code
_entity_poly.pdbx_strand_id
1 'polypeptide(L)'
;MIDSKQFINTRHKNQKINYDNVLKELIKEWEKTNFRPKILIHSCCAPCSTYVLEYLSEISDITIFFSNSNIHPKEEYIKRMLVQKDFVEEFNKRNDKKIKFLADEYAPSKFISAVKGHEEDREGGDRCHICYEMRLDSSAQKAEELGYDYFASALTLSPKKNATVINEAGYVLQEQVSIYYLPSDFKKNNGYKRSVEMCNDYNIYRQCYCGCVFAAKDQGIDFKEVNKKARDFNRNHEDYEKFKSLIKLGGELI
;
A
#
# COMPACT_ATOMS: atom_id res chain seq x y z
N MET A 1 -2.17 -1.19 -22.94
CA MET A 1 -1.54 -1.62 -21.68
C MET A 1 -0.43 -2.60 -22.00
N ILE A 2 0.66 -2.61 -21.21
CA ILE A 2 1.86 -3.39 -21.48
C ILE A 2 2.09 -4.34 -20.30
N ASP A 3 2.15 -5.65 -20.56
CA ASP A 3 2.46 -6.62 -19.51
C ASP A 3 3.95 -6.54 -19.15
N SER A 4 4.26 -6.28 -17.88
CA SER A 4 5.63 -6.16 -17.40
C SER A 4 6.41 -7.49 -17.45
N LYS A 5 5.72 -8.63 -17.55
CA LYS A 5 6.35 -9.96 -17.66
C LYS A 5 7.32 -10.07 -18.84
N GLN A 6 7.09 -9.32 -19.92
CA GLN A 6 7.99 -9.33 -21.08
C GLN A 6 9.41 -8.81 -20.79
N PHE A 7 9.58 -8.03 -19.71
CA PHE A 7 10.89 -7.50 -19.29
C PHE A 7 11.59 -8.37 -18.26
N ILE A 8 10.96 -9.46 -17.82
CA ILE A 8 11.57 -10.42 -16.90
C ILE A 8 12.45 -11.37 -17.71
N ASN A 9 13.76 -11.20 -17.59
CA ASN A 9 14.72 -12.09 -18.23
C ASN A 9 14.88 -13.40 -17.42
N THR A 10 14.27 -14.48 -17.89
CA THR A 10 14.32 -15.81 -17.26
C THR A 10 15.46 -16.70 -17.77
N ARG A 11 16.41 -16.15 -18.58
CA ARG A 11 17.49 -16.94 -19.21
C ARG A 11 18.36 -17.73 -18.23
N HIS A 12 18.38 -17.36 -16.95
CA HIS A 12 19.05 -18.12 -15.89
C HIS A 12 18.08 -18.44 -14.76
N LYS A 13 17.85 -19.74 -14.49
CA LYS A 13 16.91 -20.25 -13.46
C LYS A 13 17.15 -19.70 -12.03
N ASN A 14 18.33 -19.16 -11.74
CA ASN A 14 18.70 -18.66 -10.41
C ASN A 14 18.91 -17.13 -10.35
N GLN A 15 18.62 -16.39 -11.43
CA GLN A 15 18.82 -14.95 -11.43
C GLN A 15 17.67 -14.24 -10.71
N LYS A 16 18.00 -13.53 -9.62
CA LYS A 16 17.05 -12.71 -8.89
C LYS A 16 16.54 -11.57 -9.77
N ILE A 17 15.22 -11.47 -9.93
CA ILE A 17 14.57 -10.42 -10.72
C ILE A 17 14.84 -9.05 -10.08
N ASN A 18 15.26 -8.09 -10.89
CA ASN A 18 15.41 -6.70 -10.48
C ASN A 18 14.14 -5.92 -10.85
N TYR A 19 13.17 -5.87 -9.94
CA TYR A 19 11.88 -5.20 -10.17
C TYR A 19 11.98 -3.69 -10.41
N ASP A 20 13.04 -3.01 -9.93
CA ASP A 20 13.31 -1.60 -10.28
C ASP A 20 13.67 -1.45 -11.77
N ASN A 21 14.44 -2.39 -12.33
CA ASN A 21 14.74 -2.38 -13.76
C ASN A 21 13.50 -2.70 -14.60
N VAL A 22 12.67 -3.66 -14.16
CA VAL A 22 11.41 -4.01 -14.84
C VAL A 22 10.49 -2.79 -14.90
N LEU A 23 10.32 -2.07 -13.77
CA LEU A 23 9.55 -0.83 -13.72
C LEU A 23 10.13 0.23 -14.69
N LYS A 24 11.45 0.43 -14.69
CA LYS A 24 12.10 1.40 -15.60
C LYS A 24 11.89 1.07 -17.07
N GLU A 25 11.96 -0.21 -17.48
CA GLU A 25 11.69 -0.59 -18.87
C GLU A 25 10.21 -0.35 -19.24
N LEU A 26 9.29 -0.63 -18.33
CA LEU A 26 7.87 -0.35 -18.54
C LEU A 26 7.60 1.16 -18.71
N ILE A 27 8.23 1.99 -17.88
CA ILE A 27 8.14 3.46 -17.97
C ILE A 27 8.69 3.96 -19.32
N LYS A 28 9.82 3.43 -19.79
CA LYS A 28 10.35 3.79 -21.12
C LYS A 28 9.37 3.49 -22.24
N GLU A 29 8.67 2.37 -22.19
CA GLU A 29 7.65 2.06 -23.21
C GLU A 29 6.43 2.97 -23.11
N TRP A 30 6.00 3.34 -21.90
CA TRP A 30 4.95 4.33 -21.71
C TRP A 30 5.33 5.69 -22.31
N GLU A 31 6.56 6.15 -22.07
CA GLU A 31 7.08 7.40 -22.64
C GLU A 31 7.16 7.34 -24.18
N LYS A 32 7.67 6.25 -24.76
CA LYS A 32 7.74 6.06 -26.22
C LYS A 32 6.37 6.09 -26.89
N THR A 33 5.35 5.56 -26.20
CA THR A 33 3.98 5.48 -26.72
C THR A 33 3.11 6.66 -26.29
N ASN A 34 3.66 7.62 -25.55
CA ASN A 34 2.94 8.72 -24.91
C ASN A 34 1.72 8.23 -24.10
N PHE A 35 1.85 7.06 -23.48
CA PHE A 35 0.80 6.44 -22.69
C PHE A 35 0.96 6.86 -21.22
N ARG A 36 -0.09 7.47 -20.65
CA ARG A 36 -0.15 7.82 -19.24
C ARG A 36 -1.10 6.84 -18.52
N PRO A 37 -0.59 5.84 -17.78
CA PRO A 37 -1.44 4.82 -17.16
C PRO A 37 -2.21 5.35 -15.96
N LYS A 38 -3.39 4.78 -15.72
CA LYS A 38 -4.12 4.87 -14.46
C LYS A 38 -3.69 3.73 -13.54
N ILE A 39 -3.17 4.07 -12.37
CA ILE A 39 -2.61 3.10 -11.41
C ILE A 39 -3.34 3.22 -10.07
N LEU A 40 -3.88 2.11 -9.59
CA LEU A 40 -4.39 1.99 -8.23
C LEU A 40 -3.31 1.39 -7.33
N ILE A 41 -2.87 2.14 -6.33
CA ILE A 41 -1.74 1.78 -5.47
C ILE A 41 -2.24 1.44 -4.07
N HIS A 42 -2.09 0.19 -3.66
CA HIS A 42 -2.28 -0.24 -2.28
C HIS A 42 -1.33 0.52 -1.33
N SER A 43 -1.89 1.10 -0.27
CA SER A 43 -1.16 1.62 0.88
C SER A 43 -1.84 1.23 2.19
N CYS A 44 -1.08 1.07 3.26
CA CYS A 44 -1.61 0.85 4.61
C CYS A 44 -1.17 1.92 5.62
N CYS A 45 -0.43 2.94 5.16
CA CYS A 45 0.04 4.08 5.95
C CYS A 45 0.73 5.12 5.04
N ALA A 46 0.61 6.40 5.38
CA ALA A 46 1.21 7.51 4.63
C ALA A 46 2.72 7.33 4.35
N PRO A 47 3.59 6.92 5.31
CA PRO A 47 5.02 6.75 5.05
C PRO A 47 5.35 5.81 3.89
N CYS A 48 4.54 4.78 3.64
CA CYS A 48 4.76 3.85 2.54
C CYS A 48 4.46 4.49 1.18
N SER A 49 3.54 5.44 1.13
CA SER A 49 3.12 6.09 -0.11
C SER A 49 3.97 7.29 -0.50
N THR A 50 4.78 7.86 0.40
CA THR A 50 5.46 9.15 0.20
C THR A 50 6.30 9.21 -1.09
N TYR A 51 7.45 8.54 -1.09
CA TYR A 51 8.34 8.50 -2.25
C TYR A 51 7.65 7.88 -3.48
N VAL A 52 6.70 6.97 -3.27
CA VAL A 52 5.94 6.34 -4.36
C VAL A 52 5.13 7.37 -5.13
N LEU A 53 4.42 8.27 -4.43
CA LEU A 53 3.67 9.34 -5.06
C LEU A 53 4.58 10.38 -5.72
N GLU A 54 5.67 10.77 -5.06
CA GLU A 54 6.69 11.65 -5.64
C GLU A 54 7.21 11.09 -6.98
N TYR A 55 7.52 9.80 -7.02
CA TYR A 55 8.09 9.17 -8.20
C TYR A 55 7.07 8.91 -9.32
N LEU A 56 5.93 8.29 -8.99
CA LEU A 56 5.00 7.82 -10.02
C LEU A 56 4.04 8.91 -10.52
N SER A 57 3.77 9.97 -9.74
CA SER A 57 2.78 10.99 -10.14
C SER A 57 3.24 11.83 -11.34
N GLU A 58 4.55 11.88 -11.61
CA GLU A 58 5.09 12.51 -12.82
C GLU A 58 4.66 11.78 -14.09
N ILE A 59 4.50 10.46 -14.02
CA ILE A 59 4.36 9.59 -15.20
C ILE A 59 3.00 8.88 -15.28
N SER A 60 2.16 9.00 -14.27
CA SER A 60 0.90 8.25 -14.19
C SER A 60 -0.20 8.99 -13.43
N ASP A 61 -1.45 8.61 -13.68
CA ASP A 61 -2.61 9.06 -12.91
C ASP A 61 -2.84 8.07 -11.76
N ILE A 62 -2.74 8.57 -10.53
CA ILE A 62 -2.68 7.71 -9.34
C ILE A 62 -3.95 7.84 -8.50
N THR A 63 -4.39 6.69 -8.02
CA THR A 63 -5.28 6.60 -6.86
C THR A 63 -4.60 5.79 -5.76
N ILE A 64 -4.49 6.37 -4.56
CA ILE A 64 -4.12 5.61 -3.36
C ILE A 64 -5.34 4.84 -2.89
N PHE A 65 -5.20 3.52 -2.76
CA PHE A 65 -6.17 2.65 -2.12
C PHE A 65 -5.68 2.26 -0.73
N PHE A 66 -6.27 2.84 0.30
CA PHE A 66 -5.96 2.53 1.68
C PHE A 66 -6.68 1.26 2.11
N SER A 67 -5.95 0.15 2.20
CA SER A 67 -6.48 -1.14 2.66
C SER A 67 -5.50 -1.81 3.61
N ASN A 68 -5.98 -2.16 4.80
CA ASN A 68 -5.32 -3.13 5.68
C ASN A 68 -6.22 -3.47 6.87
N SER A 69 -7.06 -4.48 6.70
CA SER A 69 -7.95 -4.99 7.75
C SER A 69 -7.22 -5.61 8.95
N ASN A 70 -5.89 -5.78 8.90
CA ASN A 70 -5.14 -6.33 10.04
C ASN A 70 -4.77 -5.28 11.09
N ILE A 71 -4.88 -3.98 10.78
CA ILE A 71 -4.48 -2.91 11.71
C ILE A 71 -5.38 -2.95 12.94
N HIS A 72 -4.79 -3.26 14.08
CA HIS A 72 -5.45 -3.32 15.36
C HIS A 72 -4.69 -2.45 16.36
N PRO A 73 -5.36 -1.57 17.11
CA PRO A 73 -6.81 -1.45 17.27
C PRO A 73 -7.49 -0.67 16.12
N LYS A 74 -8.82 -0.75 16.04
CA LYS A 74 -9.62 -0.04 15.02
C LYS A 74 -9.32 1.47 14.95
N GLU A 75 -9.09 2.11 16.08
CA GLU A 75 -8.79 3.55 16.12
C GLU A 75 -7.45 3.86 15.43
N GLU A 76 -6.48 2.95 15.50
CA GLU A 76 -5.22 3.08 14.77
C GLU A 76 -5.42 2.92 13.26
N TYR A 77 -6.33 2.04 12.82
CA TYR A 77 -6.71 1.95 11.40
C TYR A 77 -7.22 3.30 10.90
N ILE A 78 -8.18 3.88 11.63
CA ILE A 78 -8.80 5.16 11.27
C ILE A 78 -7.75 6.27 11.25
N LYS A 79 -6.89 6.33 12.28
CA LYS A 79 -5.81 7.32 12.33
C LYS A 79 -4.89 7.23 11.11
N ARG A 80 -4.42 6.02 10.77
CA ARG A 80 -3.51 5.83 9.62
C ARG A 80 -4.17 6.19 8.29
N MET A 81 -5.46 5.91 8.15
CA MET A 81 -6.26 6.27 6.98
C MET A 81 -6.40 7.79 6.85
N LEU A 82 -6.76 8.48 7.93
CA LEU A 82 -6.88 9.94 7.97
C LEU A 82 -5.53 10.60 7.63
N VAL A 83 -4.45 10.17 8.27
CA VAL A 83 -3.09 10.65 7.96
C VAL A 83 -2.70 10.40 6.49
N GLN A 84 -3.11 9.27 5.91
CA GLN A 84 -2.88 8.98 4.48
C GLN A 84 -3.66 9.93 3.57
N LYS A 85 -4.92 10.21 3.90
CA LYS A 85 -5.75 11.17 3.17
C LYS A 85 -5.13 12.56 3.22
N ASP A 86 -4.83 13.07 4.42
CA ASP A 86 -4.27 14.40 4.60
C ASP A 86 -2.95 14.55 3.84
N PHE A 87 -2.11 13.52 3.87
CA PHE A 87 -0.87 13.50 3.10
C PHE A 87 -1.14 13.62 1.60
N VAL A 88 -2.10 12.87 1.05
CA VAL A 88 -2.46 12.95 -0.38
C VAL A 88 -2.96 14.35 -0.73
N GLU A 89 -3.82 14.95 0.09
CA GLU A 89 -4.35 16.30 -0.13
C GLU A 89 -3.27 17.37 -0.07
N GLU A 90 -2.40 17.32 0.93
CA GLU A 90 -1.30 18.26 1.08
C GLU A 90 -0.25 18.08 -0.03
N PHE A 91 0.06 16.84 -0.41
CA PHE A 91 0.95 16.55 -1.52
C PHE A 91 0.39 17.10 -2.84
N ASN A 92 -0.91 16.93 -3.09
CA ASN A 92 -1.57 17.53 -4.26
C ASN A 92 -1.45 19.06 -4.27
N LYS A 93 -1.73 19.72 -3.14
CA LYS A 93 -1.64 21.18 -3.01
C LYS A 93 -0.23 21.69 -3.23
N ARG A 94 0.79 21.05 -2.65
CA ARG A 94 2.18 21.51 -2.73
C ARG A 94 2.83 21.26 -4.09
N ASN A 95 2.39 20.24 -4.83
CA ASN A 95 3.07 19.78 -6.05
C ASN A 95 2.21 19.90 -7.32
N ASP A 96 1.06 20.57 -7.24
CA ASP A 96 0.08 20.72 -8.32
C ASP A 96 -0.31 19.38 -8.96
N LYS A 97 -0.70 18.41 -8.11
CA LYS A 97 -1.11 17.06 -8.53
C LYS A 97 -2.60 16.82 -8.28
N LYS A 98 -3.13 15.75 -8.90
CA LYS A 98 -4.54 15.33 -8.80
C LYS A 98 -4.66 13.86 -8.42
N ILE A 99 -3.89 13.45 -7.41
CA ILE A 99 -3.91 12.08 -6.88
C ILE A 99 -5.21 11.86 -6.11
N LYS A 100 -5.89 10.76 -6.37
CA LYS A 100 -7.13 10.42 -5.65
C LYS A 100 -6.84 9.54 -4.44
N PHE A 101 -7.78 9.51 -3.50
CA PHE A 101 -7.71 8.68 -2.31
C PHE A 101 -9.01 7.89 -2.13
N LEU A 102 -8.89 6.56 -2.02
CA LEU A 102 -9.97 5.64 -1.74
C LEU A 102 -9.60 4.82 -0.49
N ALA A 103 -10.56 4.56 0.39
CA ALA A 103 -10.37 3.68 1.54
C ALA A 103 -11.20 2.41 1.40
N ASP A 104 -10.62 1.29 1.80
CA ASP A 104 -11.27 -0.02 1.86
C ASP A 104 -12.11 -0.19 3.14
N GLU A 105 -12.99 -1.18 3.13
CA GLU A 105 -13.71 -1.64 4.29
C GLU A 105 -12.74 -2.16 5.37
N TYR A 106 -12.97 -1.77 6.63
CA TYR A 106 -12.24 -2.35 7.76
C TYR A 106 -12.91 -3.64 8.24
N ALA A 107 -12.45 -4.78 7.72
CA ALA A 107 -13.01 -6.11 7.96
C ALA A 107 -11.98 -7.05 8.65
N PRO A 108 -11.67 -6.85 9.95
CA PRO A 108 -10.64 -7.63 10.65
C PRO A 108 -10.93 -9.13 10.73
N SER A 109 -12.20 -9.53 10.67
CA SER A 109 -12.60 -10.95 10.64
C SER A 109 -12.08 -11.70 9.40
N LYS A 110 -11.99 -11.03 8.24
CA LYS A 110 -11.41 -11.61 7.01
C LYS A 110 -9.94 -11.97 7.24
N PHE A 111 -9.18 -11.06 7.85
CA PHE A 111 -7.77 -11.30 8.20
C PHE A 111 -7.61 -12.47 9.17
N ILE A 112 -8.35 -12.46 10.29
CA ILE A 112 -8.25 -13.52 11.32
C ILE A 112 -8.59 -14.90 10.72
N SER A 113 -9.59 -14.96 9.84
CA SER A 113 -9.96 -16.21 9.16
C SER A 113 -8.86 -16.69 8.22
N ALA A 114 -8.26 -15.78 7.45
CA ALA A 114 -7.21 -16.11 6.48
C ALA A 114 -5.91 -16.63 7.13
N VAL A 115 -5.58 -16.16 8.34
CA VAL A 115 -4.34 -16.55 9.05
C VAL A 115 -4.54 -17.64 10.10
N LYS A 116 -5.71 -18.29 10.11
CA LYS A 116 -5.99 -19.39 11.03
C LYS A 116 -5.02 -20.55 10.80
N GLY A 117 -4.36 -21.02 11.85
CA GLY A 117 -3.27 -22.01 11.77
C GLY A 117 -1.88 -21.42 11.56
N HIS A 118 -1.78 -20.10 11.37
CA HIS A 118 -0.53 -19.34 11.18
C HIS A 118 -0.30 -18.32 12.31
N GLU A 119 -0.98 -18.48 13.45
CA GLU A 119 -0.93 -17.54 14.58
C GLU A 119 0.46 -17.44 15.20
N GLU A 120 1.19 -18.55 15.25
CA GLU A 120 2.53 -18.67 15.87
C GLU A 120 3.68 -18.38 14.89
N ASP A 121 3.39 -18.12 13.62
CA ASP A 121 4.41 -17.73 12.65
C ASP A 121 5.10 -16.43 13.08
N ARG A 122 6.41 -16.32 12.83
CA ARG A 122 7.14 -15.09 13.14
C ARG A 122 6.77 -13.97 12.16
N GLU A 123 6.93 -12.72 12.59
CA GLU A 123 6.84 -11.58 11.66
C GLU A 123 7.81 -11.76 10.48
N GLY A 124 7.30 -11.60 9.26
CA GLY A 124 8.05 -11.87 8.03
C GLY A 124 7.95 -13.30 7.50
N GLY A 125 7.33 -14.23 8.24
CA GLY A 125 7.03 -15.60 7.79
C GLY A 125 5.70 -15.73 7.03
N ASP A 126 5.16 -16.94 6.96
CA ASP A 126 4.02 -17.30 6.09
C ASP A 126 2.74 -16.51 6.40
N ARG A 127 2.42 -16.27 7.68
CA ARG A 127 1.36 -15.31 8.06
C ARG A 127 1.46 -13.95 7.35
N CYS A 128 2.67 -13.42 7.22
CA CYS A 128 2.88 -12.15 6.52
C CYS A 128 2.68 -12.28 5.01
N HIS A 129 3.01 -13.42 4.41
CA HIS A 129 2.76 -13.69 2.99
C HIS A 129 1.26 -13.70 2.68
N ILE A 130 0.48 -14.46 3.47
CA ILE A 130 -1.00 -14.48 3.40
C ILE A 130 -1.54 -13.05 3.52
N CYS A 131 -0.98 -12.25 4.43
CA CYS A 131 -1.43 -10.88 4.64
C CYS A 131 -1.10 -9.94 3.47
N TYR A 132 0.01 -10.15 2.75
CA TYR A 132 0.34 -9.35 1.56
C TYR A 132 -0.57 -9.72 0.40
N GLU A 133 -0.80 -11.02 0.19
CA GLU A 133 -1.67 -11.54 -0.85
C GLU A 133 -3.10 -11.02 -0.68
N MET A 134 -3.70 -11.15 0.50
CA MET A 134 -5.05 -10.65 0.79
C MET A 134 -5.22 -9.15 0.51
N ARG A 135 -4.19 -8.33 0.76
CA ARG A 135 -4.23 -6.89 0.49
C ARG A 135 -4.08 -6.56 -0.99
N LEU A 136 -3.18 -7.27 -1.67
CA LEU A 136 -2.98 -7.14 -3.10
C LEU A 136 -4.21 -7.61 -3.87
N ASP A 137 -4.86 -8.68 -3.42
CA ASP A 137 -6.10 -9.22 -4.00
C ASP A 137 -7.21 -8.18 -3.94
N SER A 138 -7.49 -7.60 -2.75
CA SER A 138 -8.45 -6.49 -2.61
C SER A 138 -8.15 -5.34 -3.58
N SER A 139 -6.86 -5.04 -3.78
CA SER A 139 -6.43 -3.97 -4.69
C SER A 139 -6.58 -4.34 -6.16
N ALA A 140 -6.32 -5.58 -6.55
CA ALA A 140 -6.50 -6.08 -7.91
C ALA A 140 -7.99 -6.06 -8.28
N GLN A 141 -8.85 -6.60 -7.42
CA GLN A 141 -10.31 -6.61 -7.59
C GLN A 141 -10.86 -5.18 -7.72
N LYS A 142 -10.48 -4.28 -6.80
CA LYS A 142 -10.95 -2.89 -6.84
C LYS A 142 -10.42 -2.11 -8.04
N ALA A 143 -9.18 -2.36 -8.47
CA ALA A 143 -8.60 -1.74 -9.65
C ALA A 143 -9.30 -2.19 -10.94
N GLU A 144 -9.63 -3.48 -11.05
CA GLU A 144 -10.39 -4.01 -12.19
C GLU A 144 -11.80 -3.43 -12.23
N GLU A 145 -12.51 -3.45 -11.10
CA GLU A 145 -13.87 -2.90 -10.95
C GLU A 145 -13.95 -1.44 -11.42
N LEU A 146 -12.94 -0.63 -11.11
CA LEU A 146 -12.87 0.79 -11.43
C LEU A 146 -12.18 1.10 -12.77
N GLY A 147 -11.75 0.08 -13.52
CA GLY A 147 -11.15 0.24 -14.84
C GLY A 147 -9.77 0.91 -14.85
N TYR A 148 -8.89 0.55 -13.92
CA TYR A 148 -7.48 0.97 -13.92
C TYR A 148 -6.66 0.12 -14.90
N ASP A 149 -5.51 0.64 -15.35
CA ASP A 149 -4.60 -0.11 -16.22
C ASP A 149 -3.70 -1.06 -15.41
N TYR A 150 -3.32 -0.61 -14.21
CA TYR A 150 -2.47 -1.38 -13.31
C TYR A 150 -2.91 -1.28 -11.84
N PHE A 151 -2.64 -2.36 -11.10
CA PHE A 151 -2.62 -2.34 -9.64
C PHE A 151 -1.18 -2.47 -9.13
N ALA A 152 -0.87 -1.82 -8.01
CA ALA A 152 0.47 -1.77 -7.44
C ALA A 152 0.42 -1.81 -5.90
N SER A 153 1.59 -1.88 -5.26
CA SER A 153 1.66 -1.77 -3.80
C SER A 153 2.85 -0.96 -3.31
N ALA A 154 2.55 0.01 -2.45
CA ALA A 154 3.53 0.82 -1.74
C ALA A 154 4.32 0.03 -0.67
N LEU A 155 3.95 -1.23 -0.39
CA LEU A 155 4.66 -2.07 0.57
C LEU A 155 6.12 -2.32 0.19
N THR A 156 6.44 -2.26 -1.11
CA THR A 156 7.81 -2.49 -1.60
C THR A 156 8.78 -1.39 -1.17
N LEU A 157 8.30 -0.26 -0.64
CA LEU A 157 9.12 0.79 -0.02
C LEU A 157 9.65 0.44 1.37
N SER A 158 8.96 -0.44 2.11
CA SER A 158 9.32 -0.73 3.49
C SER A 158 10.56 -1.62 3.60
N PRO A 159 11.59 -1.26 4.40
CA PRO A 159 12.79 -2.08 4.63
C PRO A 159 12.50 -3.40 5.31
N LYS A 160 11.38 -3.47 6.05
CA LYS A 160 10.94 -4.69 6.77
C LYS A 160 10.16 -5.65 5.88
N LYS A 161 9.90 -5.30 4.62
CA LYS A 161 9.04 -6.06 3.71
C LYS A 161 9.83 -6.59 2.53
N ASN A 162 9.68 -7.88 2.26
CA ASN A 162 10.35 -8.55 1.16
C ASN A 162 9.66 -8.18 -0.16
N ALA A 163 10.33 -7.33 -0.96
CA ALA A 163 9.78 -6.91 -2.25
C ALA A 163 9.62 -8.10 -3.21
N THR A 164 10.48 -9.12 -3.14
CA THR A 164 10.38 -10.30 -4.02
C THR A 164 9.05 -11.02 -3.81
N VAL A 165 8.72 -11.35 -2.56
CA VAL A 165 7.45 -12.01 -2.21
C VAL A 165 6.25 -11.17 -2.62
N ILE A 166 6.30 -9.85 -2.41
CA ILE A 166 5.19 -8.95 -2.77
C ILE A 166 4.97 -8.93 -4.29
N ASN A 167 6.04 -8.86 -5.07
CA ASN A 167 5.93 -8.85 -6.54
C ASN A 167 5.49 -10.21 -7.08
N GLU A 168 5.96 -11.32 -6.52
CA GLU A 168 5.52 -12.67 -6.87
C GLU A 168 4.01 -12.83 -6.63
N ALA A 169 3.51 -12.41 -5.46
CA ALA A 169 2.08 -12.40 -5.16
C ALA A 169 1.30 -11.53 -6.16
N GLY A 170 1.82 -10.34 -6.51
CA GLY A 170 1.21 -9.47 -7.51
C GLY A 170 1.08 -10.13 -8.88
N TYR A 171 2.10 -10.85 -9.35
CA TYR A 171 2.04 -11.58 -10.61
C TYR A 171 1.12 -12.80 -10.59
N VAL A 172 0.96 -13.46 -9.45
CA VAL A 172 -0.03 -14.55 -9.30
C VAL A 172 -1.44 -13.98 -9.42
N LEU A 173 -1.71 -12.86 -8.73
CA LEU A 173 -3.03 -12.20 -8.75
C LEU A 173 -3.35 -11.58 -10.12
N GLN A 174 -2.35 -11.12 -10.86
CA GLN A 174 -2.53 -10.65 -12.24
C GLN A 174 -3.21 -11.72 -13.13
N GLU A 175 -2.98 -13.01 -12.88
CA GLU A 175 -3.60 -14.09 -13.68
C GLU A 175 -5.09 -14.27 -13.40
N GLN A 176 -5.63 -13.61 -12.36
CA GLN A 176 -7.00 -13.73 -11.91
C GLN A 176 -7.86 -12.52 -12.30
N VAL A 177 -7.25 -11.48 -12.88
CA VAL A 177 -7.90 -10.23 -13.29
C VAL A 177 -7.46 -9.84 -14.71
N SER A 178 -8.19 -8.92 -15.34
CA SER A 178 -7.97 -8.44 -16.71
C SER A 178 -6.97 -7.28 -16.83
N ILE A 179 -6.40 -6.84 -15.70
CA ILE A 179 -5.47 -5.70 -15.58
C ILE A 179 -4.08 -6.18 -15.18
N TYR A 180 -3.05 -5.34 -15.36
CA TYR A 180 -1.67 -5.77 -15.09
C TYR A 180 -1.17 -5.36 -13.71
N TYR A 181 -0.29 -6.18 -13.14
CA TYR A 181 0.45 -5.82 -11.94
C TYR A 181 1.62 -4.90 -12.30
N LEU A 182 1.79 -3.83 -11.52
CA LEU A 182 2.96 -2.96 -11.60
C LEU A 182 4.04 -3.40 -10.61
N PRO A 183 5.10 -4.10 -11.08
CA PRO A 183 6.18 -4.51 -10.22
C PRO A 183 7.01 -3.32 -9.75
N SER A 184 7.55 -3.39 -8.54
CA SER A 184 8.38 -2.33 -7.98
C SER A 184 9.31 -2.80 -6.87
N ASP A 185 10.40 -2.06 -6.66
CA ASP A 185 11.21 -2.12 -5.44
C ASP A 185 11.59 -0.70 -5.00
N PHE A 186 10.61 0.04 -4.47
CA PHE A 186 10.77 1.45 -4.12
C PHE A 186 11.80 1.71 -3.01
N LYS A 187 12.38 0.68 -2.39
CA LYS A 187 13.55 0.84 -1.50
C LYS A 187 14.81 1.26 -2.24
N LYS A 188 14.95 0.85 -3.50
CA LYS A 188 16.15 1.13 -4.31
C LYS A 188 16.30 2.62 -4.59
N ASN A 189 17.48 3.01 -5.06
CA ASN A 189 17.79 4.40 -5.44
C ASN A 189 17.50 5.41 -4.31
N ASN A 190 17.77 5.02 -3.05
CA ASN A 190 17.51 5.80 -1.83
C ASN A 190 16.04 6.13 -1.55
N GLY A 191 15.07 5.43 -2.17
CA GLY A 191 13.65 5.73 -1.97
C GLY A 191 13.18 5.63 -0.52
N TYR A 192 13.69 4.68 0.27
CA TYR A 192 13.37 4.62 1.71
C TYR A 192 13.91 5.83 2.48
N LYS A 193 15.13 6.30 2.15
CA LYS A 193 15.71 7.49 2.76
C LYS A 193 14.85 8.72 2.43
N ARG A 194 14.49 8.88 1.16
CA ARG A 194 13.60 9.96 0.69
C ARG A 194 12.24 9.94 1.39
N SER A 195 11.69 8.76 1.62
CA SER A 195 10.46 8.59 2.40
C SER A 195 10.57 9.09 3.84
N VAL A 196 11.72 8.87 4.50
CA VAL A 196 11.97 9.40 5.85
C VAL A 196 12.05 10.93 5.84
N GLU A 197 12.74 11.52 4.86
CA GLU A 197 12.81 12.98 4.67
C GLU A 197 11.40 13.57 4.48
N MET A 198 10.62 13.01 3.55
CA MET A 198 9.25 13.46 3.31
C MET A 198 8.35 13.30 4.54
N CYS A 199 8.55 12.27 5.36
CA CYS A 199 7.78 12.15 6.61
C CYS A 199 8.03 13.32 7.55
N ASN A 200 9.25 13.88 7.57
CA ASN A 200 9.54 15.06 8.37
C ASN A 200 8.94 16.32 7.71
N ASP A 201 9.10 16.47 6.38
CA ASP A 201 8.65 17.64 5.61
C ASP A 201 7.12 17.83 5.64
N TYR A 202 6.38 16.73 5.69
CA TYR A 202 4.92 16.71 5.76
C TYR A 202 4.38 16.40 7.17
N ASN A 203 5.26 16.30 8.18
CA ASN A 203 4.90 15.96 9.56
C ASN A 203 4.02 14.68 9.68
N ILE A 204 4.39 13.64 8.95
CA ILE A 204 3.62 12.41 8.82
C ILE A 204 3.81 11.54 10.06
N TYR A 205 2.69 11.08 10.62
CA TYR A 205 2.70 10.07 11.68
C TYR A 205 3.40 8.77 11.22
N ARG A 206 4.46 8.39 11.95
CA ARG A 206 5.18 7.13 11.76
C ARG A 206 4.83 6.16 12.89
N GLN A 207 4.15 5.08 12.52
CA GLN A 207 3.75 4.00 13.40
C GLN A 207 4.94 3.18 13.94
N CYS A 208 4.81 2.65 15.15
CA CYS A 208 5.85 1.85 15.82
C CYS A 208 5.79 0.33 15.48
N TYR A 209 4.72 -0.13 14.83
CA TYR A 209 4.50 -1.56 14.51
C TYR A 209 3.68 -1.71 13.21
N CYS A 210 3.68 -2.91 12.64
CA CYS A 210 3.08 -3.12 11.30
C CYS A 210 1.55 -2.95 11.28
N GLY A 211 0.87 -3.12 12.41
CA GLY A 211 -0.58 -3.06 12.56
C GLY A 211 -1.19 -4.34 13.10
N CYS A 212 -0.60 -5.51 12.86
CA CYS A 212 -1.25 -6.77 13.21
C CYS A 212 -1.10 -7.12 14.69
N VAL A 213 -2.12 -7.79 15.25
CA VAL A 213 -2.14 -8.23 16.65
C VAL A 213 -0.95 -9.11 17.02
N PHE A 214 -0.51 -9.95 16.09
CA PHE A 214 0.55 -10.91 16.33
C PHE A 214 1.93 -10.24 16.41
N ALA A 215 2.28 -9.38 15.44
CA ALA A 215 3.53 -8.62 15.47
C ALA A 215 3.57 -7.66 16.66
N ALA A 216 2.42 -7.06 17.02
CA ALA A 216 2.31 -6.22 18.19
C ALA A 216 2.57 -6.98 19.50
N LYS A 217 2.04 -8.22 19.62
CA LYS A 217 2.30 -9.11 20.76
C LYS A 217 3.78 -9.44 20.87
N ASP A 218 4.42 -9.83 19.75
CA ASP A 218 5.85 -10.17 19.71
C ASP A 218 6.74 -8.98 20.09
N GLN A 219 6.32 -7.76 19.74
CA GLN A 219 7.03 -6.52 20.01
C GLN A 219 6.67 -5.88 21.37
N GLY A 220 5.76 -6.48 22.14
CA GLY A 220 5.33 -5.94 23.45
C GLY A 220 4.59 -4.60 23.36
N ILE A 221 3.84 -4.36 22.29
CA ILE A 221 3.11 -3.11 22.06
C ILE A 221 1.97 -2.96 23.08
N ASP A 222 1.92 -1.82 23.78
CA ASP A 222 0.79 -1.47 24.64
C ASP A 222 -0.39 -0.95 23.80
N PHE A 223 -1.36 -1.83 23.54
CA PHE A 223 -2.57 -1.45 22.83
C PHE A 223 -3.43 -0.44 23.56
N LYS A 224 -3.37 -0.34 24.89
CA LYS A 224 -4.12 0.69 25.62
C LYS A 224 -3.59 2.07 25.28
N GLU A 225 -2.26 2.22 25.26
CA GLU A 225 -1.61 3.47 24.89
C GLU A 225 -1.84 3.82 23.41
N VAL A 226 -1.63 2.86 22.50
CA VAL A 226 -1.89 3.05 21.06
C VAL A 226 -3.33 3.48 20.82
N ASN A 227 -4.30 2.79 21.42
CA ASN A 227 -5.71 3.11 21.28
C ASN A 227 -6.06 4.48 21.85
N LYS A 228 -5.49 4.85 23.01
CA LYS A 228 -5.69 6.17 23.62
C LYS A 228 -5.20 7.28 22.67
N LYS A 229 -3.95 7.21 22.23
CA LYS A 229 -3.35 8.20 21.31
C LYS A 229 -4.10 8.28 19.98
N ALA A 230 -4.55 7.15 19.45
CA ALA A 230 -5.32 7.11 18.22
C ALA A 230 -6.70 7.76 18.38
N ARG A 231 -7.41 7.49 19.48
CA ARG A 231 -8.69 8.14 19.81
C ARG A 231 -8.55 9.64 19.99
N ASP A 232 -7.51 10.06 20.71
CA ASP A 232 -7.25 11.48 20.95
C ASP A 232 -6.97 12.21 19.64
N PHE A 233 -6.18 11.63 18.73
CA PHE A 233 -6.00 12.17 17.38
C PHE A 233 -7.32 12.22 16.61
N ASN A 234 -8.02 11.09 16.50
CA ASN A 234 -9.21 10.94 15.69
C ASN A 234 -10.32 11.91 16.12
N ARG A 235 -10.58 12.06 17.42
CA ARG A 235 -11.64 12.95 17.93
C ARG A 235 -11.42 14.43 17.58
N ASN A 236 -10.16 14.82 17.37
CA ASN A 236 -9.80 16.19 17.02
C ASN A 236 -9.62 16.38 15.50
N HIS A 237 -9.85 15.33 14.70
CA HIS A 237 -9.71 15.38 13.26
C HIS A 237 -11.04 15.74 12.59
N GLU A 238 -11.03 16.72 11.69
CA GLU A 238 -12.24 17.27 11.05
C GLU A 238 -13.06 16.21 10.31
N ASP A 239 -12.38 15.29 9.61
CA ASP A 239 -13.03 14.22 8.85
C ASP A 239 -13.46 12.98 9.67
N TYR A 240 -13.19 12.91 10.97
CA TYR A 240 -13.39 11.66 11.70
C TYR A 240 -14.83 11.13 11.69
N GLU A 241 -15.83 11.99 11.97
CA GLU A 241 -17.22 11.55 12.01
C GLU A 241 -17.74 11.13 10.62
N LYS A 242 -17.28 11.79 9.54
CA LYS A 242 -17.57 11.39 8.16
C LYS A 242 -17.10 9.96 7.90
N PHE A 243 -15.83 9.67 8.16
CA PHE A 243 -15.25 8.35 7.88
C PHE A 243 -15.70 7.24 8.82
N LYS A 244 -15.92 7.56 10.10
CA LYS A 244 -16.42 6.60 11.09
C LYS A 244 -17.78 6.02 10.70
N SER A 245 -18.61 6.79 10.00
CA SER A 245 -19.87 6.31 9.42
C SER A 245 -19.65 5.42 8.18
N LEU A 246 -18.73 5.79 7.30
CA LEU A 246 -18.41 5.05 6.06
C LEU A 246 -17.77 3.69 6.33
N ILE A 247 -16.87 3.60 7.32
CA ILE A 247 -16.25 2.34 7.74
C ILE A 247 -17.29 1.35 8.30
N LYS A 248 -18.45 1.83 8.79
CA LYS A 248 -19.55 0.93 9.21
C LYS A 248 -20.42 0.43 8.05
N LEU A 249 -20.36 1.10 6.90
CA LEU A 249 -21.24 0.87 5.75
C LEU A 249 -20.51 0.32 4.52
N GLY A 250 -19.20 0.09 4.60
CA GLY A 250 -18.38 -0.38 3.46
C GLY A 250 -18.30 0.61 2.31
N GLY A 251 -18.44 1.92 2.58
CA GLY A 251 -18.59 2.95 1.54
C GLY A 251 -17.27 3.35 0.88
N GLU A 252 -17.31 3.54 -0.44
CA GLU A 252 -16.25 4.17 -1.22
C GLU A 252 -16.14 5.67 -0.89
N LEU A 253 -14.91 6.16 -0.76
CA LEU A 253 -14.61 7.58 -0.95
C LEU A 253 -14.00 7.78 -2.33
N ILE A 254 -14.68 8.61 -3.14
CA ILE A 254 -14.11 9.20 -4.36
C ILE A 254 -13.49 10.54 -4.00
#